data_AF-A0A7W7YU72-F1
#
_entry.id   AF-A0A7W7YU72-F1
#
_cell.length_a   1.000
_cell.length_b   1.000
_cell.length_c   1.000
_cell.angle_alpha   90.00
_cell.angle_beta   90.00
_cell.angle_gamma   90.00
#
_symmetry.space_group_name_H-M   'P 1'
#
loop_
_entity.id
_entity.type
_entity.pdbx_description
1 polymer ?
#
loop_
_entity_poly.entity_id
_entity_poly.type
_entity_poly.pdbx_seq_one_letter_code
_entity_poly.pdbx_strand_id
1 'polypeptide(L)'
;MAASLALAGLSGCGAQADEKALPYVREPEGFADGAVRWYATAALFEGYAQPVLGKTVSGRPIKLEGNPDHPVCGGATDAFTQAALLGLYDPARSQAPRREGRPVAWSLFERFADDLAVRLDQEKGRGLRLLTGPLSSPTMLAQIAAMMRRWPQARWHVSDPAGPAEWRRASRQLFGRVLDRQPAFDAAEVVVSFDGDFLGPGPRQTPNARKFAEARRRRQAGKGFWRPSRCRRRPALRPTGGWWQAPGGSAVC
;
A
#
# COMPACT_ATOMS: atom_id res chain seq x y z
N MET A 1 -57.00 0.24 5.95
CA MET A 1 -55.71 0.96 5.82
C MET A 1 -55.96 2.36 5.30
N ALA A 2 -56.14 3.36 6.18
CA ALA A 2 -56.42 4.74 5.78
C ALA A 2 -55.74 5.75 6.72
N ALA A 3 -55.88 5.57 8.04
CA ALA A 3 -55.22 6.40 9.05
C ALA A 3 -53.68 6.46 8.90
N SER A 4 -53.05 5.37 8.45
CA SER A 4 -51.59 5.28 8.26
C SER A 4 -51.05 6.20 7.14
N LEU A 5 -51.87 6.51 6.13
CA LEU A 5 -51.49 7.43 5.05
C LEU A 5 -51.66 8.90 5.47
N ALA A 6 -52.61 9.20 6.36
CA ALA A 6 -52.84 10.54 6.88
C ALA A 6 -51.67 11.04 7.76
N LEU A 7 -51.06 10.18 8.58
CA LEU A 7 -49.88 10.55 9.38
C LEU A 7 -48.61 10.77 8.54
N ALA A 8 -48.50 10.18 7.34
CA ALA A 8 -47.34 10.35 6.47
C ALA A 8 -47.28 11.75 5.80
N GLY A 9 -48.39 12.49 5.78
CA GLY A 9 -48.42 13.86 5.24
C GLY A 9 -47.98 14.95 6.23
N LEU A 10 -47.94 14.67 7.53
CA LEU A 10 -47.66 15.66 8.58
C LEU A 10 -46.16 15.88 8.85
N SER A 11 -45.29 15.03 8.32
CA SER A 11 -43.82 15.16 8.42
C SER A 11 -43.16 15.85 7.22
N GLY A 12 -43.94 16.30 6.23
CA GLY A 12 -43.44 16.80 4.94
C GLY A 12 -42.72 18.16 4.96
N CYS A 13 -42.72 18.88 6.08
CA CYS A 13 -42.04 20.17 6.26
C CYS A 13 -41.45 20.29 7.67
N GLY A 14 -40.58 19.35 8.05
CA GLY A 14 -39.63 19.61 9.14
C GLY A 14 -38.61 20.64 8.65
N ALA A 15 -38.52 21.81 9.30
CA ALA A 15 -37.47 22.77 9.01
C ALA A 15 -36.10 22.11 9.26
N GLN A 16 -35.30 21.94 8.21
CA GLN A 16 -33.92 21.48 8.34
C GLN A 16 -33.17 22.54 9.16
N ALA A 17 -32.47 22.11 10.21
CA ALA A 17 -31.76 23.02 11.09
C ALA A 17 -30.72 23.83 10.29
N ASP A 18 -30.63 25.14 10.54
CA ASP A 18 -29.76 26.05 9.79
C ASP A 18 -28.31 25.55 9.77
N GLU A 19 -27.84 25.16 8.58
CA GLU A 19 -26.48 24.70 8.38
C GLU A 19 -25.50 25.87 8.38
N LYS A 20 -24.50 25.82 9.28
CA LYS A 20 -23.52 26.90 9.43
C LYS A 20 -22.43 26.80 8.37
N ALA A 21 -22.50 27.63 7.34
CA ALA A 21 -21.40 27.87 6.42
C ALA A 21 -20.31 28.72 7.11
N LEU A 22 -19.13 28.14 7.32
CA LEU A 22 -17.99 28.81 7.96
C LEU A 22 -16.85 29.03 6.93
N PRO A 23 -16.54 30.27 6.54
CA PRO A 23 -15.44 30.56 5.62
C PRO A 23 -14.07 30.49 6.30
N TYR A 24 -13.00 30.51 5.50
CA TYR A 24 -11.64 30.59 6.01
C TYR A 24 -11.35 31.91 6.72
N VAL A 25 -10.74 31.85 7.91
CA VAL A 25 -10.24 33.04 8.63
C VAL A 25 -9.06 33.69 7.91
N ARG A 26 -8.26 32.87 7.21
CA ARG A 26 -7.23 33.28 6.26
C ARG A 26 -7.27 32.28 5.10
N GLU A 27 -7.71 32.73 3.94
CA GLU A 27 -7.75 31.91 2.73
C GLU A 27 -6.31 31.65 2.23
N PRO A 28 -5.89 30.41 1.98
CA PRO A 28 -4.60 30.13 1.37
C PRO A 28 -4.59 30.58 -0.10
N GLU A 29 -3.44 31.06 -0.60
CA GLU A 29 -3.34 31.44 -2.01
C GLU A 29 -3.62 30.25 -2.94
N GLY A 30 -4.45 30.48 -3.95
CA GLY A 30 -4.91 29.44 -4.88
C GLY A 30 -5.93 28.44 -4.31
N PHE A 31 -6.42 28.62 -3.07
CA PHE A 31 -7.40 27.76 -2.41
C PHE A 31 -8.86 28.20 -2.59
N ALA A 32 -9.30 28.33 -3.85
CA ALA A 32 -10.74 28.39 -4.16
C ALA A 32 -11.52 27.25 -3.47
N ASP A 33 -12.60 27.62 -2.80
CA ASP A 33 -13.38 26.72 -1.93
C ASP A 33 -14.25 25.74 -2.72
N GLY A 34 -14.40 24.51 -2.19
CA GLY A 34 -15.06 23.40 -2.89
C GLY A 34 -14.30 22.87 -4.12
N ALA A 35 -13.25 23.54 -4.60
CA ALA A 35 -12.48 23.11 -5.75
C ALA A 35 -11.71 21.81 -5.48
N VAL A 36 -11.78 20.89 -6.46
CA VAL A 36 -11.00 19.65 -6.45
C VAL A 36 -9.55 19.94 -6.84
N ARG A 37 -8.59 19.48 -6.03
CA ARG A 37 -7.16 19.48 -6.38
C ARG A 37 -6.57 18.07 -6.31
N TRP A 38 -5.61 17.78 -7.18
CA TRP A 38 -4.87 16.52 -7.21
C TRP A 38 -3.43 16.76 -6.78
N TYR A 39 -2.94 15.94 -5.84
CA TYR A 39 -1.55 16.00 -5.36
C TYR A 39 -0.83 14.69 -5.65
N ALA A 40 0.34 14.74 -6.30
CA ALA A 40 1.19 13.57 -6.47
C ALA A 40 1.83 13.17 -5.13
N THR A 41 1.64 11.92 -4.72
CA THR A 41 2.15 11.37 -3.46
C THR A 41 2.36 9.85 -3.58
N ALA A 42 2.70 9.17 -2.49
CA ALA A 42 2.82 7.72 -2.45
C ALA A 42 2.18 7.13 -1.19
N ALA A 43 1.51 5.99 -1.34
CA ALA A 43 1.05 5.16 -0.23
C ALA A 43 2.07 4.04 0.01
N LEU A 44 2.34 3.67 1.27
CA LEU A 44 3.24 2.56 1.57
C LEU A 44 2.46 1.24 1.66
N PHE A 45 2.90 0.22 0.91
CA PHE A 45 2.37 -1.13 0.97
C PHE A 45 3.53 -2.15 0.99
N GLU A 46 3.57 -2.98 2.04
CA GLU A 46 4.68 -3.90 2.34
C GLU A 46 6.08 -3.26 2.24
N GLY A 47 6.19 -1.99 2.65
CA GLY A 47 7.43 -1.22 2.64
C GLY A 47 7.78 -0.57 1.30
N TYR A 48 7.05 -0.86 0.22
CA TYR A 48 7.20 -0.23 -1.10
C TYR A 48 6.25 0.96 -1.27
N ALA A 49 6.73 1.99 -1.97
CA ALA A 49 5.93 3.15 -2.33
C ALA A 49 5.05 2.88 -3.57
N GLN A 50 3.73 2.86 -3.38
CA GLN A 50 2.74 2.83 -4.45
C GLN A 50 2.43 4.27 -4.91
N PRO A 51 2.69 4.62 -6.19
CA PRO A 51 2.59 5.98 -6.72
C PRO A 51 1.14 6.38 -6.98
N VAL A 52 0.66 7.42 -6.31
CA VAL A 52 -0.76 7.83 -6.34
C VAL A 52 -0.95 9.33 -6.54
N LEU A 53 -2.12 9.70 -7.04
CA LEU A 53 -2.66 11.06 -6.98
C LEU A 53 -3.75 11.11 -5.90
N GLY A 54 -3.56 11.97 -4.90
CA GLY A 54 -4.57 12.27 -3.90
C GLY A 54 -5.55 13.33 -4.39
N LYS A 55 -6.80 12.93 -4.65
CA LYS A 55 -7.92 13.88 -4.86
C LYS A 55 -8.26 14.52 -3.53
N THR A 56 -8.22 15.84 -3.46
CA THR A 56 -8.53 16.63 -2.26
C THR A 56 -9.64 17.63 -2.53
N VAL A 57 -10.41 17.95 -1.48
CA VAL A 57 -11.38 19.06 -1.45
C VAL A 57 -11.14 19.82 -0.14
N SER A 58 -11.00 21.14 -0.21
CA SER A 58 -10.67 22.02 0.93
C SER A 58 -9.53 21.45 1.84
N GLY A 59 -8.47 20.94 1.20
CA GLY A 59 -7.29 20.35 1.85
C GLY A 59 -7.44 18.91 2.35
N ARG A 60 -8.64 18.32 2.32
CA ARG A 60 -8.92 16.97 2.82
C ARG A 60 -8.86 15.94 1.66
N PRO A 61 -8.01 14.90 1.72
CA PRO A 61 -8.00 13.86 0.70
C PRO A 61 -9.29 13.03 0.75
N ILE A 62 -10.02 12.96 -0.35
CA ILE A 62 -11.30 12.22 -0.46
C ILE A 62 -11.18 10.94 -1.29
N LYS A 63 -10.11 10.82 -2.10
CA LYS A 63 -9.83 9.62 -2.89
C LYS A 63 -8.35 9.54 -3.28
N LEU A 64 -7.82 8.33 -3.41
CA LEU A 64 -6.54 8.06 -4.05
C LEU A 64 -6.81 7.49 -5.45
N GLU A 65 -5.98 7.82 -6.44
CA GLU A 65 -5.96 7.19 -7.77
C GLU A 65 -4.51 6.92 -8.19
N GLY A 66 -4.30 6.12 -9.23
CA GLY A 66 -2.95 5.77 -9.66
C GLY A 66 -2.31 6.94 -10.41
N ASN A 67 -1.00 7.18 -10.21
CA ASN A 67 -0.32 8.20 -11.00
C ASN A 67 -0.16 7.71 -12.47
N PRO A 68 -0.73 8.41 -13.48
CA PRO A 68 -0.59 8.06 -14.90
C PRO A 68 0.85 8.20 -15.41
N ASP A 69 1.60 9.18 -14.90
CA ASP A 69 2.96 9.49 -15.33
C ASP A 69 3.99 8.51 -14.75
N HIS A 70 3.61 7.75 -13.72
CA HIS A 70 4.52 6.81 -13.06
C HIS A 70 4.51 5.43 -13.74
N PRO A 71 5.63 4.94 -14.29
CA PRO A 71 5.66 3.77 -15.18
C PRO A 71 5.23 2.45 -14.54
N VAL A 72 5.31 2.33 -13.21
CA VAL A 72 4.91 1.12 -12.46
C VAL A 72 3.40 0.91 -12.46
N CYS A 73 2.61 1.98 -12.34
CA CYS A 73 1.15 1.89 -12.23
C CYS A 73 0.44 2.37 -13.50
N GLY A 74 0.94 3.45 -14.12
CA GLY A 74 0.38 4.06 -15.32
C GLY A 74 -1.12 4.33 -15.18
N GLY A 75 -1.53 4.88 -14.04
CA GLY A 75 -2.91 5.27 -13.72
C GLY A 75 -3.71 4.27 -12.87
N ALA A 76 -3.24 3.03 -12.69
CA ALA A 76 -3.95 2.01 -11.91
C ALA A 76 -3.59 1.97 -10.41
N THR A 77 -4.49 1.43 -9.59
CA THR A 77 -4.26 1.13 -8.15
C THR A 77 -4.80 -0.24 -7.79
N ASP A 78 -4.25 -0.86 -6.74
CA ASP A 78 -4.85 -2.00 -6.06
C ASP A 78 -5.90 -1.58 -4.99
N ALA A 79 -6.59 -2.57 -4.43
CA ALA A 79 -7.62 -2.37 -3.41
C ALA A 79 -7.06 -1.88 -2.07
N PHE A 80 -5.82 -2.26 -1.72
CA PHE A 80 -5.17 -1.85 -0.46
C PHE A 80 -4.83 -0.37 -0.48
N THR A 81 -4.33 0.12 -1.62
CA THR A 81 -4.00 1.52 -1.89
C THR A 81 -5.26 2.39 -1.87
N GLN A 82 -6.37 1.92 -2.45
CA GLN A 82 -7.68 2.61 -2.33
C GLN A 82 -8.18 2.64 -0.87
N ALA A 83 -8.06 1.53 -0.15
CA ALA A 83 -8.49 1.41 1.25
C ALA A 83 -7.57 2.15 2.24
N ALA A 84 -6.31 2.44 1.88
CA ALA A 84 -5.35 3.13 2.75
C ALA A 84 -5.86 4.50 3.23
N LEU A 85 -6.73 5.16 2.45
CA LEU A 85 -7.38 6.40 2.84
C LEU A 85 -8.28 6.24 4.08
N LEU A 86 -8.91 5.08 4.26
CA LEU A 86 -9.77 4.82 5.42
C LEU A 86 -8.97 4.81 6.73
N GLY A 87 -7.71 4.35 6.69
CA GLY A 87 -6.80 4.40 7.85
C GLY A 87 -6.38 5.82 8.26
N LEU A 88 -6.55 6.82 7.39
CA LEU A 88 -6.36 8.24 7.76
C LEU A 88 -7.56 8.79 8.54
N TYR A 89 -8.77 8.32 8.21
CA TYR A 89 -10.04 8.76 8.81
C TYR A 89 -10.59 7.82 9.89
N ASP A 90 -9.84 6.79 10.27
CA ASP A 90 -10.22 5.86 11.33
C ASP A 90 -10.37 6.58 12.68
N PRO A 91 -11.56 6.60 13.30
CA PRO A 91 -11.76 7.23 14.61
C PRO A 91 -10.99 6.52 15.74
N ALA A 92 -10.60 5.26 15.58
CA ALA A 92 -9.76 4.53 16.52
C ALA A 92 -8.26 4.85 16.41
N ARG A 93 -7.85 5.63 15.39
CA ARG A 93 -6.46 6.08 15.20
C ARG A 93 -5.95 6.82 16.44
N SER A 94 -4.69 6.56 16.82
CA SER A 94 -4.11 7.22 17.99
C SER A 94 -4.02 8.74 17.82
N GLN A 95 -4.66 9.47 18.75
CA GLN A 95 -4.74 10.94 18.74
C GLN A 95 -3.60 11.62 19.50
N ALA A 96 -2.92 10.90 20.39
CA ALA A 96 -1.81 11.40 21.21
C ALA A 96 -0.84 10.28 21.60
N PRO A 97 0.43 10.58 21.93
CA PRO A 97 1.31 9.63 22.60
C PRO A 97 0.69 9.13 23.91
N ARG A 98 1.05 7.91 24.31
CA ARG A 98 0.58 7.32 25.57
C ARG A 98 1.75 6.78 26.38
N ARG A 99 1.67 6.95 27.70
CA ARG A 99 2.54 6.32 28.69
C ARG A 99 1.67 5.52 29.65
N GLU A 100 1.99 4.24 29.84
CA GLU A 100 1.24 3.35 30.75
C GLU A 100 -0.30 3.38 30.47
N GLY A 101 -0.66 3.40 29.19
CA GLY A 101 -2.05 3.47 28.69
C GLY A 101 -2.68 4.86 28.66
N ARG A 102 -2.15 5.84 29.41
CA ARG A 102 -2.69 7.20 29.56
C ARG A 102 -2.14 8.16 28.49
N PRO A 103 -2.95 9.03 27.88
CA PRO A 103 -2.47 10.08 26.97
C PRO A 103 -1.48 11.03 27.66
N VAL A 104 -0.43 11.45 26.96
CA VAL A 104 0.55 12.45 27.42
C VAL A 104 0.81 13.50 26.35
N ALA A 105 1.21 14.69 26.78
CA ALA A 105 1.60 15.78 25.88
C ALA A 105 2.84 15.40 25.04
N TRP A 106 2.90 15.87 23.79
CA TRP A 106 4.00 15.58 22.88
C TRP A 106 5.37 15.98 23.44
N SER A 107 5.46 17.12 24.14
CA SER A 107 6.72 17.59 24.75
C SER A 107 7.26 16.69 25.87
N LEU A 108 6.44 15.82 26.48
CA LEU A 108 6.92 14.78 27.40
C LEU A 108 7.61 13.62 26.65
N PHE A 109 7.16 13.31 25.43
CA PHE A 109 7.82 12.34 24.57
C PHE A 109 9.14 12.88 24.02
N GLU A 110 9.21 14.15 23.64
CA GLU A 110 10.44 14.81 23.19
C GLU A 110 11.53 14.78 24.28
N ARG A 111 11.22 15.24 25.51
CA ARG A 111 12.15 15.14 26.65
C ARG A 111 12.62 13.71 26.92
N PHE A 112 11.70 12.74 26.87
CA PHE A 112 12.06 11.32 27.02
C PHE A 112 13.01 10.82 25.92
N ALA A 113 12.82 11.27 24.67
CA ALA A 113 13.68 10.90 23.55
C ALA A 113 15.08 11.51 23.68
N ASP A 114 15.19 12.76 24.14
CA ASP A 114 16.46 13.43 24.43
C ASP A 114 17.22 12.75 25.59
N ASP A 115 16.54 12.50 26.72
CA ASP A 115 17.10 11.78 27.88
C ASP A 115 17.54 10.34 27.52
N LEU A 116 16.84 9.71 26.58
CA LEU A 116 17.21 8.40 26.03
C LEU A 116 18.45 8.53 25.13
N ALA A 117 18.52 9.53 24.26
CA ALA A 117 19.65 9.75 23.37
C ALA A 117 20.96 10.01 24.14
N VAL A 118 20.93 10.82 25.20
CA VAL A 118 22.10 11.09 26.06
C VAL A 118 22.64 9.81 26.70
N ARG A 119 21.76 8.94 27.22
CA ARG A 119 22.17 7.64 27.80
C ARG A 119 22.72 6.69 26.73
N LEU A 120 22.11 6.66 25.55
CA LEU A 120 22.57 5.83 24.45
C LEU A 120 23.92 6.29 23.88
N ASP A 121 24.24 7.58 23.93
CA ASP A 121 25.57 8.09 23.57
C ASP A 121 26.64 7.59 24.54
N GLN A 122 26.38 7.64 25.85
CA GLN A 122 27.27 7.10 26.89
C GLN A 122 27.49 5.59 26.73
N GLU A 123 26.43 4.84 26.44
CA GLU A 123 26.47 3.38 26.27
C GLU A 123 26.77 2.92 24.82
N LYS A 124 27.07 3.84 23.89
CA LYS A 124 27.29 3.56 22.46
C LYS A 124 26.17 2.73 21.80
N GLY A 125 24.92 2.89 22.26
CA GLY A 125 23.75 2.17 21.76
C GLY A 125 23.43 0.84 22.44
N ARG A 126 24.14 0.45 23.50
CA ARG A 126 23.92 -0.83 24.18
C ARG A 126 22.47 -0.96 24.64
N GLY A 127 21.88 -2.14 24.45
CA GLY A 127 20.47 -2.41 24.76
C GLY A 127 19.46 -1.90 23.73
N LEU A 128 19.81 -0.96 22.84
CA LEU A 128 18.87 -0.49 21.83
C LEU A 128 18.56 -1.56 20.78
N ARG A 129 17.26 -1.71 20.51
CA ARG A 129 16.68 -2.55 19.45
C ARG A 129 15.67 -1.72 18.68
N LEU A 130 15.96 -1.40 17.42
CA LEU A 130 14.98 -0.85 16.49
C LEU A 130 14.26 -2.01 15.81
N LEU A 131 12.93 -2.04 15.87
CA LEU A 131 12.09 -2.97 15.11
C LEU A 131 11.28 -2.17 14.08
N THR A 132 11.37 -2.54 12.81
CA THR A 132 10.57 -1.93 11.73
C THR A 132 9.85 -3.00 10.90
N GLY A 133 8.84 -2.58 10.15
CA GLY A 133 8.43 -3.31 8.95
C GLY A 133 9.48 -3.25 7.84
N PRO A 134 9.22 -3.86 6.66
CA PRO A 134 10.00 -3.61 5.45
C PRO A 134 9.97 -2.11 5.08
N LEU A 135 11.07 -1.59 4.53
CA LEU A 135 11.26 -0.18 4.21
C LEU A 135 12.07 -0.02 2.91
N SER A 136 11.54 0.72 1.92
CA SER A 136 12.26 1.08 0.69
C SER A 136 12.64 2.56 0.60
N SER A 137 12.23 3.40 1.54
CA SER A 137 12.47 4.86 1.49
C SER A 137 13.96 5.20 1.69
N PRO A 138 14.64 5.85 0.72
CA PRO A 138 16.05 6.21 0.84
C PRO A 138 16.34 7.11 2.05
N THR A 139 15.45 8.07 2.34
CA THR A 139 15.60 9.00 3.47
C THR A 139 15.52 8.26 4.81
N MET A 140 14.56 7.35 4.97
CA MET A 140 14.43 6.54 6.18
C MET A 140 15.64 5.60 6.36
N LEU A 141 16.10 4.96 5.28
CA LEU A 141 17.29 4.11 5.31
C LEU A 141 18.55 4.91 5.67
N ALA A 142 18.71 6.14 5.17
CA ALA A 142 19.81 7.03 5.52
C ALA A 142 19.75 7.50 6.99
N GLN A 143 18.55 7.79 7.52
CA GLN A 143 18.33 8.12 8.93
C GLN A 143 18.66 6.94 9.85
N ILE A 144 18.19 5.73 9.53
CA ILE A 144 18.52 4.51 10.28
C ILE A 144 20.04 4.23 10.21
N ALA A 145 20.68 4.38 9.05
CA ALA A 145 22.13 4.23 8.92
C ALA A 145 22.90 5.28 9.75
N ALA A 146 22.44 6.52 9.80
CA ALA A 146 23.01 7.55 10.67
C ALA A 146 22.86 7.19 12.16
N MET A 147 21.69 6.68 12.56
CA MET A 147 21.43 6.21 13.93
C MET A 147 22.34 5.04 14.32
N MET A 148 22.49 4.03 13.45
CA MET A 148 23.40 2.89 13.68
C MET A 148 24.88 3.30 13.73
N ARG A 149 25.29 4.37 13.03
CA ARG A 149 26.65 4.93 13.14
C ARG A 149 26.88 5.67 14.46
N ARG A 150 25.88 6.42 14.96
CA ARG A 150 25.94 7.07 16.28
C ARG A 150 25.99 6.04 17.41
N TRP A 151 25.25 4.95 17.25
CA TRP A 151 25.02 3.93 18.28
C TRP A 151 25.44 2.53 17.80
N PRO A 152 26.74 2.23 17.69
CA PRO A 152 27.25 1.01 17.05
C PRO A 152 26.91 -0.31 17.77
N GLN A 153 26.47 -0.27 19.04
CA GLN A 153 25.98 -1.47 19.76
C GLN A 153 24.46 -1.70 19.63
N ALA A 154 23.74 -0.76 19.01
CA ALA A 154 22.33 -0.94 18.67
C ALA A 154 22.16 -2.05 17.62
N ARG A 155 20.96 -2.62 17.53
CA ARG A 155 20.60 -3.52 16.43
C ARG A 155 19.28 -3.11 15.79
N TRP A 156 19.23 -3.18 14.47
CA TRP A 156 18.03 -3.01 13.68
C TRP A 156 17.51 -4.38 13.23
N HIS A 157 16.22 -4.60 13.46
CA HIS A 157 15.49 -5.80 13.09
C HIS A 157 14.33 -5.41 12.17
N VAL A 158 14.15 -6.19 11.09
CA VAL A 158 13.02 -6.03 10.16
C VAL A 158 12.10 -7.22 10.37
N SER A 159 10.85 -6.97 10.77
CA SER A 159 9.79 -7.97 10.83
C SER A 159 8.90 -7.84 9.61
N ASP A 160 8.62 -8.97 8.97
CA ASP A 160 7.93 -9.04 7.68
C ASP A 160 7.26 -10.41 7.58
N PRO A 161 6.08 -10.60 8.24
CA PRO A 161 5.49 -11.91 8.44
C PRO A 161 4.82 -12.49 7.19
N ALA A 162 4.38 -11.64 6.26
CA ALA A 162 3.77 -12.05 4.99
C ALA A 162 4.74 -12.02 3.81
N GLY A 163 5.88 -11.33 3.95
CA GLY A 163 6.78 -11.04 2.84
C GLY A 163 7.70 -12.19 2.40
N PRO A 164 8.52 -11.94 1.37
CA PRO A 164 9.17 -12.98 0.59
C PRO A 164 10.45 -13.53 1.23
N ALA A 165 10.38 -14.04 2.47
CA ALA A 165 11.52 -14.58 3.23
C ALA A 165 12.26 -15.70 2.47
N GLU A 166 11.55 -16.73 2.01
CA GLU A 166 12.16 -17.85 1.28
C GLU A 166 12.78 -17.41 -0.05
N TRP A 167 12.14 -16.49 -0.78
CA TRP A 167 12.74 -15.93 -2.00
C TRP A 167 14.02 -15.14 -1.70
N ARG A 168 14.07 -14.34 -0.62
CA ARG A 168 15.30 -13.63 -0.22
C ARG A 168 16.43 -14.61 0.12
N ARG A 169 16.11 -15.74 0.76
CA ARG A 169 17.06 -16.83 1.06
C ARG A 169 17.55 -17.51 -0.22
N ALA A 170 16.63 -17.98 -1.08
CA ALA A 170 16.93 -18.66 -2.33
C ALA A 170 17.74 -17.75 -3.28
N SER A 171 17.36 -16.47 -3.42
CA SER A 171 18.11 -15.50 -4.22
C SER A 171 19.56 -15.34 -3.73
N ARG A 172 19.79 -15.27 -2.42
CA ARG A 172 21.15 -15.18 -1.87
C ARG A 172 21.96 -16.45 -2.15
N GLN A 173 21.33 -17.63 -2.09
CA GLN A 173 21.99 -18.91 -2.38
C GLN A 173 22.32 -19.04 -3.88
N LEU A 174 21.40 -18.68 -4.77
CA LEU A 174 21.55 -18.84 -6.22
C LEU A 174 22.41 -17.75 -6.88
N PHE A 175 22.33 -16.50 -6.40
CA PHE A 175 22.95 -15.34 -7.05
C PHE A 175 23.99 -14.61 -6.15
N GLY A 176 24.32 -15.17 -4.98
CA GLY A 176 25.22 -14.55 -3.99
C GLY A 176 24.66 -13.31 -3.28
N ARG A 177 23.52 -12.77 -3.72
CA ARG A 177 22.90 -11.54 -3.20
C ARG A 177 21.37 -11.62 -3.24
N VAL A 178 20.72 -10.80 -2.41
CA VAL A 178 19.26 -10.66 -2.42
C VAL A 178 18.85 -9.82 -3.63
N LEU A 179 17.92 -10.35 -4.43
CA LEU A 179 17.38 -9.72 -5.63
C LEU A 179 15.85 -9.67 -5.58
N ASP A 180 15.29 -8.67 -6.24
CA ASP A 180 13.85 -8.52 -6.44
C ASP A 180 13.38 -9.21 -7.73
N ARG A 181 12.21 -9.86 -7.69
CA ARG A 181 11.57 -10.45 -8.87
C ARG A 181 10.89 -9.35 -9.69
N GLN A 182 11.28 -9.19 -10.95
CA GLN A 182 10.61 -8.31 -11.91
C GLN A 182 10.28 -9.05 -13.22
N PRO A 183 9.29 -9.97 -13.23
CA PRO A 183 8.97 -10.74 -14.44
C PRO A 183 8.42 -9.84 -15.56
N ALA A 184 8.89 -10.05 -16.78
CA ALA A 184 8.38 -9.39 -17.98
C ALA A 184 7.13 -10.12 -18.51
N PHE A 185 6.03 -10.10 -17.75
CA PHE A 185 4.77 -10.75 -18.13
C PHE A 185 4.19 -10.25 -19.47
N ASP A 186 4.56 -9.05 -19.89
CA ASP A 186 4.23 -8.41 -21.16
C ASP A 186 4.99 -8.98 -22.38
N ALA A 187 6.10 -9.70 -22.13
CA ALA A 187 6.92 -10.40 -23.12
C ALA A 187 6.81 -11.93 -23.03
N ALA A 188 6.08 -12.47 -22.05
CA ALA A 188 5.91 -13.92 -21.86
C ALA A 188 4.75 -14.48 -22.71
N GLU A 189 5.02 -15.48 -23.54
CA GLU A 189 3.99 -16.21 -24.30
C GLU A 189 3.21 -17.19 -23.41
N VAL A 190 3.92 -17.86 -22.50
CA VAL A 190 3.41 -18.82 -21.52
C VAL A 190 3.95 -18.45 -20.14
N VAL A 191 3.06 -18.46 -19.15
CA VAL A 191 3.42 -18.30 -17.73
C VAL A 191 3.05 -19.59 -17.03
N VAL A 192 4.03 -20.25 -16.43
CA VAL A 192 3.84 -21.38 -15.51
C VAL A 192 4.10 -20.86 -14.10
N SER A 193 3.23 -21.20 -13.15
CA SER A 193 3.40 -20.80 -11.76
C SER A 193 3.28 -22.02 -10.85
N PHE A 194 4.21 -22.12 -9.90
CA PHE A 194 4.23 -23.13 -8.85
C PHE A 194 4.01 -22.41 -7.52
N ASP A 195 2.80 -22.52 -6.98
CA ASP A 195 2.34 -21.85 -5.75
C ASP A 195 2.59 -20.32 -5.71
N GLY A 196 2.70 -19.69 -6.89
CA GLY A 196 3.02 -18.27 -7.02
C GLY A 196 1.81 -17.47 -7.48
N ASP A 197 1.11 -16.79 -6.56
CA ASP A 197 0.06 -15.84 -6.93
C ASP A 197 0.66 -14.49 -7.34
N PHE A 198 1.12 -14.40 -8.58
CA PHE A 198 1.70 -13.17 -9.14
C PHE A 198 0.66 -12.07 -9.43
N LEU A 199 -0.64 -12.37 -9.33
CA LEU A 199 -1.76 -11.43 -9.43
C LEU A 199 -2.38 -11.11 -8.05
N GLY A 200 -1.91 -11.77 -7.01
CA GLY A 200 -2.39 -11.70 -5.64
C GLY A 200 -2.01 -10.41 -4.91
N PRO A 201 -2.40 -10.30 -3.64
CA PRO A 201 -2.04 -9.16 -2.81
C PRO A 201 -0.52 -9.04 -2.67
N GLY A 202 0.01 -7.84 -2.91
CA GLY A 202 1.42 -7.54 -2.70
C GLY A 202 1.88 -6.30 -3.49
N PRO A 203 3.08 -5.76 -3.20
CA PRO A 203 3.56 -4.48 -3.73
C PRO A 203 3.81 -4.45 -5.25
N ARG A 204 3.71 -5.60 -5.91
CA ARG A 204 3.83 -5.76 -7.37
C ARG A 204 2.52 -6.20 -8.04
N GLN A 205 1.40 -6.23 -7.32
CA GLN A 205 0.10 -6.65 -7.84
C GLN A 205 -0.31 -5.84 -9.08
N THR A 206 -0.35 -4.51 -8.96
CA THR A 206 -0.75 -3.60 -10.05
C THR A 206 0.14 -3.72 -11.31
N PRO A 207 1.49 -3.61 -11.25
CA PRO A 207 2.33 -3.78 -12.44
C PRO A 207 2.23 -5.18 -13.06
N ASN A 208 2.17 -6.24 -12.24
CA ASN A 208 2.07 -7.61 -12.74
C ASN A 208 0.73 -7.84 -13.47
N ALA A 209 -0.38 -7.45 -12.84
CA ALA A 209 -1.72 -7.58 -13.41
C ALA A 209 -1.87 -6.78 -14.69
N ARG A 210 -1.30 -5.56 -14.76
CA ARG A 210 -1.27 -4.75 -15.98
C ARG A 210 -0.53 -5.46 -17.11
N LYS A 211 0.73 -5.85 -16.90
CA LYS A 211 1.57 -6.51 -17.90
C LYS A 211 0.94 -7.82 -18.41
N PHE A 212 0.44 -8.65 -17.50
CA PHE A 212 -0.25 -9.90 -17.83
C PHE A 212 -1.54 -9.66 -18.64
N ALA A 213 -2.33 -8.63 -18.28
CA ALA A 213 -3.53 -8.26 -19.03
C ALA A 213 -3.21 -7.69 -20.42
N GLU A 214 -2.10 -6.95 -20.58
CA GLU A 214 -1.62 -6.47 -21.88
C GLU A 214 -1.20 -7.63 -22.79
N ALA A 215 -0.40 -8.59 -22.31
CA ALA A 215 -0.06 -9.81 -23.05
C ALA A 215 -1.30 -10.61 -23.46
N ARG A 216 -2.27 -10.77 -22.55
CA ARG A 216 -3.55 -11.44 -22.82
C ARG A 216 -4.36 -10.72 -23.91
N ARG A 217 -4.42 -9.39 -23.89
CA ARG A 217 -5.10 -8.58 -24.94
C ARG A 217 -4.41 -8.74 -26.29
N ARG A 218 -3.07 -8.68 -26.35
CA ARG A 218 -2.30 -8.92 -27.60
C ARG A 218 -2.60 -10.30 -28.19
N ARG A 219 -2.63 -11.34 -27.34
CA ARG A 219 -3.00 -12.71 -27.73
C ARG A 219 -4.43 -12.83 -28.26
N GLN A 220 -5.40 -12.20 -27.61
CA GLN A 220 -6.81 -12.19 -28.06
C GLN A 220 -6.98 -11.44 -29.40
N ALA A 221 -6.19 -10.40 -29.64
CA ALA A 221 -6.17 -9.65 -30.90
C ALA A 221 -5.35 -10.31 -32.03
N GLY A 222 -4.80 -11.51 -31.82
CA GLY A 222 -3.93 -12.19 -32.80
C GLY A 222 -2.56 -11.52 -33.04
N LYS A 223 -2.20 -10.51 -32.24
CA LYS A 223 -0.95 -9.73 -32.36
C LYS A 223 0.16 -10.27 -31.44
N GLY A 224 0.31 -11.59 -31.41
CA GLY A 224 1.34 -12.29 -30.64
C GLY A 224 2.06 -13.30 -31.51
N PHE A 225 3.35 -13.49 -31.27
CA PHE A 225 4.15 -14.55 -31.89
C PHE A 225 3.60 -15.90 -31.40
N TRP A 226 3.10 -16.76 -32.30
CA TRP A 226 2.57 -18.07 -31.94
C TRP A 226 2.68 -19.10 -33.07
N ARG A 227 2.90 -20.38 -32.71
CA ARG A 227 2.85 -21.54 -33.61
C ARG A 227 1.81 -22.60 -33.15
N PRO A 228 0.82 -23.02 -33.97
CA PRO A 228 0.10 -24.33 -33.99
C PRO A 228 -0.46 -25.09 -32.75
N SER A 229 0.07 -24.95 -31.54
CA SER A 229 -0.16 -25.85 -30.38
C SER A 229 -1.56 -25.82 -29.73
N ARG A 230 -2.59 -26.38 -30.40
CA ARG A 230 -3.95 -26.53 -29.84
C ARG A 230 -4.02 -27.60 -28.74
N CYS A 231 -4.45 -27.19 -27.55
CA CYS A 231 -5.24 -28.06 -26.66
C CYS A 231 -6.39 -27.23 -26.04
N ARG A 232 -7.62 -27.76 -26.04
CA ARG A 232 -8.86 -27.02 -25.72
C ARG A 232 -9.67 -27.79 -24.66
N ARG A 233 -10.14 -27.13 -23.60
CA ARG A 233 -11.26 -27.61 -22.75
C ARG A 233 -12.02 -26.44 -22.08
N ARG A 234 -13.14 -26.78 -21.43
CA ARG A 234 -14.35 -25.96 -21.17
C ARG A 234 -14.20 -24.77 -20.18
N PRO A 235 -15.20 -23.86 -20.13
CA PRO A 235 -15.14 -22.64 -19.32
C PRO A 235 -15.79 -22.78 -17.93
N ALA A 236 -15.16 -22.17 -16.92
CA ALA A 236 -15.80 -21.61 -15.73
C ALA A 236 -14.93 -20.46 -15.19
N LEU A 237 -15.56 -19.52 -14.48
CA LEU A 237 -15.07 -18.22 -13.98
C LEU A 237 -13.62 -18.18 -13.44
N ARG A 238 -12.97 -17.00 -13.58
CA ARG A 238 -11.58 -16.59 -13.18
C ARG A 238 -10.51 -16.79 -14.28
N PRO A 239 -9.42 -15.98 -14.32
CA PRO A 239 -8.74 -15.67 -15.57
C PRO A 239 -8.02 -16.87 -16.17
N THR A 240 -8.47 -17.27 -17.36
CA THR A 240 -8.22 -18.58 -17.96
C THR A 240 -6.75 -18.97 -18.11
N GLY A 241 -6.35 -20.00 -17.35
CA GLY A 241 -5.19 -20.86 -17.54
C GLY A 241 -5.57 -22.29 -17.14
N GLY A 242 -4.78 -23.29 -17.55
CA GLY A 242 -4.98 -24.66 -17.08
C GLY A 242 -4.42 -24.81 -15.66
N TRP A 243 -5.23 -25.29 -14.73
CA TRP A 243 -4.81 -25.52 -13.34
C TRP A 243 -4.51 -27.00 -13.14
N TRP A 244 -3.31 -27.31 -12.66
CA TRP A 244 -2.96 -28.62 -12.11
C TRP A 244 -2.94 -28.51 -10.58
N GLN A 245 -3.66 -29.40 -9.90
CA GLN A 245 -3.59 -29.53 -8.45
C GLN A 245 -2.52 -30.58 -8.12
N ALA A 246 -1.40 -30.12 -7.59
CA ALA A 246 -0.40 -30.97 -6.95
C ALA A 246 -0.62 -30.89 -5.42
N PRO A 247 -0.60 -32.01 -4.68
CA PRO A 247 -0.68 -31.96 -3.22
C PRO A 247 0.53 -31.20 -2.65
N GLY A 248 0.29 -30.34 -1.65
CA GLY A 248 1.32 -29.50 -1.04
C GLY A 248 2.53 -30.31 -0.59
N GLY A 249 3.71 -29.98 -1.11
CA GLY A 249 4.97 -30.72 -0.89
C GLY A 249 5.48 -31.51 -2.11
N SER A 250 4.70 -31.63 -3.20
CA SER A 250 5.10 -32.38 -4.41
C SER A 250 5.65 -31.52 -5.57
N ALA A 251 6.02 -30.26 -5.32
CA ALA A 251 6.71 -29.40 -6.29
C ALA A 251 8.22 -29.76 -6.40
N VAL A 252 8.50 -30.99 -6.81
CA VAL A 252 9.83 -31.46 -7.19
C VAL A 252 9.99 -31.26 -8.70
N CYS A 253 11.10 -30.63 -9.12
CA CYS A 253 11.54 -30.56 -10.51
C CYS A 253 12.40 -31.79 -10.86
#